data_AF-A0A962Y185-F1
#
_entry.id   AF-A0A962Y185-F1
#
_cell.length_a   1.000
_cell.length_b   1.000
_cell.length_c   1.000
_cell.angle_alpha   90.00
_cell.angle_beta   90.00
_cell.angle_gamma   90.00
#
_symmetry.space_group_name_H-M   'P 1'
#
loop_
_entity.id
_entity.type
_entity.pdbx_description
1 polymer ?
#
loop_
_entity_poly.entity_id
_entity_poly.type
_entity_poly.pdbx_seq_one_letter_code
_entity_poly.pdbx_strand_id
1 'polypeptide(L)'
;EGPSGLKVIPGASGVQALAELSPAEHAGLIRAFSEVAADTELLIVDTAAGISDTVLSFSRASHEIVVVVCDEPASITDAYAIIKLLNRDYGHQRFRVLANMVRSAQEGRDLYNKMCRVTDRYLDVTLSFMGAIPYDESLRKAVRAQRPVVQAFPRSRVAQVFRSLAKKIETWPQPSGANGQVQFFVERLIKYSNDYGEMVL
;
A
#
# COMPACT_ATOMS: atom_id res chain seq x y z
N GLU A 1 -5.19 1.85 -20.13
CA GLU A 1 -4.15 0.80 -19.97
C GLU A 1 -2.79 1.46 -19.86
N GLY A 2 -1.94 0.93 -18.98
CA GLY A 2 -0.56 1.34 -18.78
C GLY A 2 0.42 0.42 -19.52
N PRO A 3 1.74 0.66 -19.39
CA PRO A 3 2.74 -0.14 -20.06
C PRO A 3 2.68 -1.62 -19.64
N SER A 4 3.02 -2.51 -20.57
CA SER A 4 3.14 -3.96 -20.33
C SER A 4 1.85 -4.63 -19.79
N GLY A 5 0.68 -4.13 -20.17
CA GLY A 5 -0.61 -4.70 -19.76
C GLY A 5 -1.07 -4.29 -18.37
N LEU A 6 -0.41 -3.31 -17.73
CA LEU A 6 -0.83 -2.77 -16.45
C LEU A 6 -2.22 -2.13 -16.58
N LYS A 7 -3.23 -2.68 -15.90
CA LYS A 7 -4.54 -2.03 -15.78
C LYS A 7 -4.44 -0.94 -14.71
N VAL A 8 -4.90 0.27 -15.04
CA VAL A 8 -4.85 1.42 -14.14
C VAL A 8 -6.25 1.94 -13.93
N ILE A 9 -6.68 1.99 -12.67
CA ILE A 9 -7.92 2.66 -12.26
C ILE A 9 -7.50 4.03 -11.72
N PRO A 10 -7.87 5.14 -12.39
CA PRO A 10 -7.56 6.46 -11.87
C PRO A 10 -8.31 6.68 -10.56
N GLY A 11 -7.62 7.20 -9.55
CA GLY A 11 -8.24 7.51 -8.27
C GLY A 11 -9.35 8.55 -8.44
N ALA A 12 -10.55 8.26 -7.93
CA ALA A 12 -11.59 9.25 -7.77
C ALA A 12 -11.41 9.96 -6.42
N SER A 13 -11.50 11.28 -6.42
CA SER A 13 -11.60 12.08 -5.21
C SER A 13 -12.99 11.88 -4.58
N GLY A 14 -13.19 10.83 -3.80
CA GLY A 14 -14.52 10.59 -3.22
C GLY A 14 -14.76 9.25 -2.54
N VAL A 15 -13.83 8.77 -1.70
CA VAL A 15 -14.15 7.62 -0.82
C VAL A 15 -15.36 7.94 0.07
N GLN A 16 -15.58 9.21 0.41
CA GLN A 16 -16.75 9.65 1.16
C GLN A 16 -18.07 9.34 0.42
N ALA A 17 -18.10 9.49 -0.92
CA ALA A 17 -19.26 9.12 -1.73
C ALA A 17 -19.47 7.60 -1.80
N LEU A 18 -18.44 6.79 -1.49
CA LEU A 18 -18.59 5.33 -1.36
C LEU A 18 -19.40 4.92 -0.12
N ALA A 19 -19.40 5.77 0.93
CA ALA A 19 -20.19 5.57 2.15
C ALA A 19 -21.68 5.84 1.94
N GLU A 20 -22.01 6.65 0.93
CA GLU A 20 -23.37 7.13 0.65
C GLU A 20 -24.06 6.35 -0.48
N LEU A 21 -23.42 5.29 -1.01
CA LEU A 21 -23.96 4.51 -2.11
C LEU A 21 -25.24 3.77 -1.68
N SER A 22 -26.26 3.85 -2.52
CA SER A 22 -27.44 2.99 -2.39
C SER A 22 -27.07 1.51 -2.60
N PRO A 23 -27.90 0.56 -2.13
CA PRO A 23 -27.65 -0.87 -2.35
C PRO A 23 -27.49 -1.26 -3.83
N ALA A 24 -28.18 -0.57 -4.74
CA ALA A 24 -28.06 -0.79 -6.18
C ALA A 24 -26.72 -0.27 -6.74
N GLU A 25 -26.25 0.89 -6.29
CA GLU A 25 -24.95 1.44 -6.68
C GLU A 25 -23.80 0.63 -6.08
N HIS A 26 -23.96 0.11 -4.87
CA HIS A 26 -23.04 -0.83 -4.25
C HIS A 26 -22.91 -2.11 -5.11
N ALA A 27 -24.03 -2.74 -5.47
CA ALA A 27 -24.02 -3.91 -6.35
C ALA A 27 -23.42 -3.61 -7.72
N GLY A 28 -23.69 -2.42 -8.28
CA GLY A 28 -23.09 -1.92 -9.51
C GLY A 28 -21.57 -1.77 -9.42
N LEU A 29 -21.06 -1.21 -8.31
CA LEU A 29 -19.64 -1.02 -8.08
C LEU A 29 -18.91 -2.35 -7.89
N ILE A 30 -19.46 -3.26 -7.09
CA ILE A 30 -18.92 -4.63 -6.94
C ILE A 30 -18.85 -5.31 -8.30
N ARG A 31 -19.91 -5.22 -9.11
CA ARG A 31 -19.94 -5.83 -10.43
C ARG A 31 -18.89 -5.22 -11.37
N ALA A 32 -18.78 -3.89 -11.41
CA ALA A 32 -17.79 -3.19 -12.23
C ALA A 32 -16.35 -3.60 -11.85
N PHE A 33 -16.06 -3.68 -10.54
CA PHE A 33 -14.76 -4.16 -10.08
C PHE A 33 -14.56 -5.66 -10.32
N SER A 34 -15.62 -6.48 -10.28
CA SER A 34 -15.55 -7.92 -10.57
C SER A 34 -15.21 -8.18 -12.04
N GLU A 35 -15.72 -7.37 -12.96
CA GLU A 35 -15.35 -7.42 -14.39
C GLU A 35 -13.87 -7.07 -14.60
N VAL A 36 -13.33 -6.11 -13.85
CA VAL A 36 -11.88 -5.79 -13.87
C VAL A 36 -11.04 -6.86 -13.15
N ALA A 37 -11.58 -7.46 -12.11
CA ALA A 37 -10.95 -8.46 -11.25
C ALA A 37 -10.75 -9.82 -11.93
N ALA A 38 -11.61 -10.18 -12.89
CA ALA A 38 -11.66 -11.51 -13.49
C ALA A 38 -10.29 -11.99 -14.02
N ASP A 39 -9.44 -11.07 -14.48
CA ASP A 39 -8.09 -11.36 -14.99
C ASP A 39 -6.97 -10.71 -14.15
N THR A 40 -7.23 -10.31 -12.90
CA THR A 40 -6.26 -9.58 -12.07
C THR A 40 -5.83 -10.40 -10.86
N GLU A 41 -4.57 -10.83 -10.85
CA GLU A 41 -3.97 -11.59 -9.76
C GLU A 41 -3.44 -10.71 -8.62
N LEU A 42 -3.13 -9.44 -8.90
CA LEU A 42 -2.55 -8.50 -7.95
C LEU A 42 -3.19 -7.11 -8.09
N LEU A 43 -3.74 -6.60 -7.00
CA LEU A 43 -4.16 -5.21 -6.89
C LEU A 43 -3.14 -4.43 -6.06
N ILE A 44 -2.55 -3.41 -6.67
CA ILE A 44 -1.71 -2.44 -5.96
C ILE A 44 -2.54 -1.18 -5.74
N VAL A 45 -2.69 -0.79 -4.47
CA VAL A 45 -3.36 0.44 -4.07
C VAL A 45 -2.29 1.47 -3.71
N ASP A 46 -2.17 2.51 -4.51
CA ASP A 46 -1.30 3.66 -4.22
C ASP A 46 -2.10 4.68 -3.41
N THR A 47 -1.74 4.88 -2.15
CA THR A 47 -2.44 5.80 -1.24
C THR A 47 -1.74 7.15 -1.20
N ALA A 48 -2.53 8.22 -1.01
CA ALA A 48 -1.96 9.52 -0.66
C ALA A 48 -1.15 9.45 0.66
N ALA A 49 -0.36 10.50 0.92
CA ALA A 49 0.35 10.63 2.19
C ALA A 49 -0.59 11.03 3.33
N GLY A 50 -0.16 10.77 4.56
CA GLY A 50 -0.87 11.16 5.78
C GLY A 50 -1.90 10.14 6.26
N ILE A 51 -2.82 10.60 7.09
CA ILE A 51 -3.74 9.77 7.90
C ILE A 51 -5.21 10.05 7.60
N SER A 52 -5.52 10.52 6.38
CA SER A 52 -6.91 10.79 6.01
C SER A 52 -7.74 9.50 6.02
N ASP A 53 -9.05 9.64 6.24
CA ASP A 53 -9.97 8.49 6.30
C ASP A 53 -9.94 7.65 5.02
N THR A 54 -9.71 8.32 3.88
CA THR A 54 -9.47 7.66 2.59
C THR A 54 -8.26 6.73 2.66
N VAL A 55 -7.10 7.22 3.14
CA VAL A 55 -5.87 6.42 3.26
C VAL A 55 -6.08 5.25 4.22
N LEU A 56 -6.73 5.48 5.36
CA LEU A 56 -6.99 4.44 6.36
C LEU A 56 -7.95 3.37 5.82
N SER A 57 -9.02 3.76 5.12
CA SER A 57 -10.00 2.83 4.53
C SER A 57 -9.38 1.93 3.47
N PHE A 58 -8.61 2.51 2.54
CA PHE A 58 -7.85 1.76 1.54
C PHE A 58 -6.83 0.81 2.17
N SER A 59 -6.12 1.28 3.19
CA SER A 59 -5.14 0.46 3.91
C SER A 59 -5.81 -0.71 4.63
N ARG A 60 -6.94 -0.48 5.32
CA ARG A 60 -7.70 -1.50 6.05
C ARG A 60 -8.31 -2.55 5.13
N ALA A 61 -8.75 -2.15 3.93
CA ALA A 61 -9.29 -3.08 2.94
C ALA A 61 -8.22 -3.99 2.31
N SER A 62 -6.95 -3.58 2.33
CA SER A 62 -5.83 -4.30 1.75
C SER A 62 -5.40 -5.51 2.58
N HIS A 63 -4.95 -6.58 1.92
CA HIS A 63 -4.43 -7.79 2.60
C HIS A 63 -3.06 -7.57 3.23
N GLU A 64 -2.22 -6.78 2.56
CA GLU A 64 -0.84 -6.52 2.95
C GLU A 64 -0.63 -5.01 2.93
N ILE A 65 -0.08 -4.46 4.02
CA ILE A 65 0.20 -3.03 4.15
C ILE A 65 1.72 -2.82 4.12
N VAL A 66 2.18 -2.13 3.07
CA VAL A 66 3.59 -1.75 2.91
C VAL A 66 3.77 -0.29 3.30
N VAL A 67 4.46 -0.05 4.41
CA VAL A 67 4.81 1.29 4.88
C VAL A 67 6.19 1.65 4.32
N VAL A 68 6.21 2.65 3.44
CA VAL A 68 7.45 3.17 2.83
C VAL A 68 8.03 4.26 3.73
N VAL A 69 9.29 4.11 4.15
CA VAL A 69 9.92 5.01 5.14
C VAL A 69 11.29 5.47 4.65
N CYS A 70 11.60 6.75 4.84
CA CYS A 70 12.93 7.33 4.64
C CYS A 70 13.57 7.63 6.00
N ASP A 71 14.91 7.71 6.10
CA ASP A 71 15.59 8.06 7.36
C ASP A 71 15.55 9.57 7.64
N GLU A 72 14.34 10.11 7.71
CA GLU A 72 14.04 11.49 8.05
C GLU A 72 13.03 11.49 9.21
N PRO A 73 13.20 12.36 10.22
CA PRO A 73 12.32 12.38 11.40
C PRO A 73 10.83 12.49 11.08
N ALA A 74 10.47 13.30 10.07
CA ALA A 74 9.09 13.44 9.62
C ALA A 74 8.54 12.12 9.05
N SER A 75 9.28 11.46 8.15
CA SER A 75 8.86 10.18 7.54
C SER A 75 8.66 9.08 8.59
N ILE A 76 9.52 9.00 9.61
CA ILE A 76 9.39 8.05 10.72
C ILE A 76 8.14 8.36 11.55
N THR A 77 7.88 9.64 11.83
CA THR A 77 6.74 10.09 12.62
C THR A 77 5.42 9.78 11.91
N ASP A 78 5.33 10.07 10.61
CA ASP A 78 4.15 9.80 9.79
C ASP A 78 3.89 8.30 9.65
N ALA A 79 4.94 7.51 9.40
CA ALA A 79 4.86 6.06 9.34
C ALA A 79 4.37 5.46 10.66
N TYR A 80 4.89 5.94 11.79
CA TYR A 80 4.43 5.53 13.11
C TYR A 80 2.96 5.92 13.35
N ALA A 81 2.54 7.12 12.95
CA ALA A 81 1.16 7.56 13.12
C ALA A 81 0.16 6.67 12.35
N ILE A 82 0.48 6.32 11.09
CA ILE A 82 -0.34 5.40 10.29
C ILE A 82 -0.43 4.01 10.96
N ILE A 83 0.71 3.44 11.38
CA ILE A 83 0.75 2.13 12.05
C ILE A 83 -0.06 2.17 13.36
N LYS A 84 0.12 3.23 14.15
CA LYS A 84 -0.59 3.42 15.42
C LYS A 84 -2.10 3.49 15.23
N LEU A 85 -2.58 4.27 14.26
CA LEU A 85 -4.02 4.39 14.00
C LEU A 85 -4.60 3.08 13.47
N LEU A 86 -3.92 2.43 12.52
CA LEU A 86 -4.35 1.13 11.98
C LEU A 86 -4.40 0.03 13.05
N ASN A 87 -3.46 0.04 13.99
CA ASN A 87 -3.46 -0.87 15.12
C ASN A 87 -4.53 -0.55 16.17
N ARG A 88 -4.58 0.71 16.64
CA ARG A 88 -5.47 1.13 17.72
C ARG A 88 -6.95 1.08 17.31
N ASP A 89 -7.27 1.61 16.13
CA ASP A 89 -8.66 1.84 15.73
C ASP A 89 -9.25 0.66 14.95
N TYR A 90 -8.39 -0.17 14.34
CA TYR A 90 -8.83 -1.28 13.49
C TYR A 90 -8.20 -2.64 13.81
N GLY A 91 -7.40 -2.72 14.88
CA GLY A 91 -6.80 -3.98 15.33
C GLY A 91 -5.78 -4.57 14.36
N HIS A 92 -5.26 -3.81 13.40
CA HIS A 92 -4.29 -4.33 12.44
C HIS A 92 -2.93 -4.53 13.11
N GLN A 93 -2.37 -5.73 13.00
CA GLN A 93 -1.17 -6.11 13.74
C GLN A 93 0.08 -6.26 12.88
N ARG A 94 -0.02 -6.49 11.56
CA ARG A 94 1.14 -6.91 10.75
C ARG A 94 1.44 -5.89 9.65
N PHE A 95 2.63 -5.33 9.66
CA PHE A 95 3.04 -4.34 8.66
C PHE A 95 4.36 -4.74 8.01
N ARG A 96 4.52 -4.39 6.73
CA ARG A 96 5.77 -4.54 6.01
C ARG A 96 6.44 -3.19 5.87
N VAL A 97 7.71 -3.09 6.21
CA VAL A 97 8.47 -1.83 6.12
C VAL A 97 9.40 -1.90 4.93
N LEU A 98 9.29 -0.91 4.05
CA LEU A 98 10.17 -0.73 2.90
C LEU A 98 11.00 0.55 3.11
N ALA A 99 12.28 0.39 3.40
CA ALA A 99 13.18 1.54 3.50
C ALA A 99 13.42 2.14 2.12
N ASN A 100 13.35 3.46 1.98
CA ASN A 100 13.52 4.16 0.71
C ASN A 100 14.63 5.21 0.78
N MET A 101 15.20 5.53 -0.39
CA MET A 101 16.28 6.50 -0.57
C MET A 101 17.54 6.24 0.30
N VAL A 102 17.84 4.98 0.61
CA VAL A 102 19.00 4.64 1.45
C VAL A 102 20.31 4.70 0.66
N ARG A 103 21.43 5.02 1.31
CA ARG A 103 22.78 5.00 0.71
C ARG A 103 23.40 3.61 0.76
N SER A 104 22.98 2.77 1.71
CA SER A 104 23.47 1.40 1.86
C SER A 104 22.39 0.41 2.32
N ALA A 105 22.64 -0.89 2.14
CA ALA A 105 21.75 -1.93 2.66
C ALA A 105 21.71 -1.94 4.20
N GLN A 106 22.81 -1.54 4.86
CA GLN A 106 22.89 -1.44 6.31
C GLN A 106 21.99 -0.32 6.83
N GLU A 107 22.03 0.85 6.20
CA GLU A 107 21.16 1.99 6.54
C GLU A 107 19.67 1.62 6.45
N GLY A 108 19.28 0.83 5.44
CA GLY A 108 17.91 0.32 5.37
C GLY A 108 17.52 -0.60 6.53
N ARG A 109 18.45 -1.44 7.02
CA ARG A 109 18.23 -2.26 8.22
C ARG A 109 18.20 -1.41 9.49
N ASP A 110 19.04 -0.40 9.58
CA ASP A 110 19.09 0.49 10.74
C ASP A 110 17.80 1.31 10.86
N LEU A 111 17.26 1.81 9.74
CA LEU A 111 15.96 2.48 9.68
C LEU A 111 14.83 1.53 10.10
N TYR A 112 14.83 0.30 9.60
CA TYR A 112 13.86 -0.71 10.03
C TYR A 112 13.93 -0.99 11.55
N ASN A 113 15.14 -1.16 12.10
CA ASN A 113 15.35 -1.37 13.54
C ASN A 113 14.92 -0.14 14.36
N LYS A 114 15.02 1.06 13.80
CA LYS A 114 14.51 2.30 14.40
C LYS A 114 12.99 2.27 14.47
N MET A 115 12.32 1.88 13.39
CA MET A 115 10.86 1.69 13.37
C MET A 115 10.42 0.67 14.42
N CYS A 116 11.06 -0.51 14.47
CA CYS A 116 10.73 -1.54 15.48
C CYS A 116 10.84 -0.99 16.90
N ARG A 117 11.95 -0.32 17.24
CA ARG A 117 12.14 0.28 18.57
C ARG A 117 11.06 1.29 18.96
N VAL A 118 10.52 2.04 18.00
CA VAL A 118 9.46 3.04 18.25
C VAL A 118 8.10 2.35 18.40
N THR A 119 7.81 1.31 17.62
CA THR A 119 6.56 0.56 17.71
C THR A 119 6.50 -0.36 18.92
N ASP A 120 7.56 -1.11 19.22
CA ASP A 120 7.61 -2.12 20.30
C ASP A 120 7.38 -1.52 21.69
N ARG A 121 7.64 -0.22 21.84
CA ARG A 121 7.44 0.48 23.12
C ARG A 121 5.97 0.75 23.43
N TYR A 122 5.12 0.89 22.41
CA TYR A 122 3.78 1.46 22.57
C TYR A 122 2.67 0.70 21.84
N LEU A 123 2.99 -0.18 20.90
CA LEU A 123 2.03 -0.84 20.02
C LEU A 123 2.24 -2.36 20.04
N ASP A 124 1.13 -3.10 20.01
CA ASP A 124 1.14 -4.55 19.80
C ASP A 124 1.08 -4.84 18.29
N VAL A 125 2.23 -4.67 17.63
CA VAL A 125 2.37 -4.87 16.17
C VAL A 125 3.61 -5.71 15.85
N THR A 126 3.53 -6.47 14.78
CA THR A 126 4.64 -7.17 14.16
C THR A 126 5.05 -6.44 12.88
N LEU A 127 6.23 -5.82 12.90
CA LEU A 127 6.86 -5.31 11.69
C LEU A 127 7.67 -6.41 11.00
N SER A 128 7.72 -6.37 9.67
CA SER A 128 8.61 -7.21 8.88
C SER A 128 9.37 -6.41 7.85
N PHE A 129 10.65 -6.71 7.68
CA PHE A 129 11.50 -5.99 6.73
C PHE A 129 11.25 -6.47 5.29
N MET A 130 10.67 -5.60 4.47
CA MET A 130 10.41 -5.89 3.06
C MET A 130 11.70 -5.78 2.23
N GLY A 131 12.49 -4.74 2.49
CA GLY A 131 13.75 -4.47 1.78
C GLY A 131 14.13 -3.00 1.86
N ALA A 132 15.10 -2.61 1.04
CA ALA A 132 15.55 -1.23 0.94
C ALA A 132 15.76 -0.80 -0.52
N ILE A 133 15.16 0.31 -0.90
CA ILE A 133 15.34 0.98 -2.18
C ILE A 133 16.46 2.00 -2.04
N PRO A 134 17.56 1.87 -2.82
CA PRO A 134 18.66 2.80 -2.74
C PRO A 134 18.32 4.14 -3.38
N TYR A 135 18.97 5.20 -2.90
CA TYR A 135 19.07 6.44 -3.67
C TYR A 135 19.77 6.17 -5.01
N ASP A 136 19.15 6.56 -6.12
CA ASP A 136 19.65 6.34 -7.48
C ASP A 136 19.23 7.51 -8.40
N GLU A 137 20.21 8.20 -8.99
CA GLU A 137 19.97 9.30 -9.94
C GLU A 137 19.18 8.84 -11.18
N SER A 138 19.26 7.55 -11.53
CA SER A 138 18.48 6.96 -12.63
C SER A 138 16.97 7.09 -12.38
N LEU A 139 16.53 6.98 -11.11
CA LEU A 139 15.13 7.18 -10.75
C LEU A 139 14.68 8.62 -11.03
N ARG A 140 15.47 9.61 -10.61
CA ARG A 140 15.18 11.03 -10.86
C ARG A 140 15.13 11.35 -12.35
N LYS A 141 16.08 10.81 -13.13
CA LYS A 141 16.09 10.95 -14.60
C LYS A 141 14.85 10.32 -15.23
N ALA A 142 14.43 9.15 -14.76
CA ALA A 142 13.25 8.44 -15.27
C ALA A 142 11.95 9.21 -15.00
N VAL A 143 11.80 9.76 -13.79
CA VAL A 143 10.66 10.61 -13.41
C VAL A 143 10.58 11.85 -14.31
N ARG A 144 11.70 12.55 -14.54
CA ARG A 144 11.75 13.71 -15.47
C ARG A 144 11.38 13.34 -16.89
N ALA A 145 11.71 12.12 -17.32
CA ALA A 145 11.35 11.60 -18.64
C ALA A 145 9.94 10.99 -18.69
N GLN A 146 9.17 11.03 -17.60
CA GLN A 146 7.85 10.40 -17.47
C GLN A 146 7.82 8.93 -17.88
N ARG A 147 8.89 8.19 -17.56
CA ARG A 147 9.02 6.76 -17.87
C ARG A 147 9.31 5.97 -16.59
N PRO A 148 8.73 4.77 -16.42
CA PRO A 148 9.11 3.90 -15.31
C PRO A 148 10.61 3.59 -15.31
N VAL A 149 11.28 3.70 -14.16
CA VAL A 149 12.73 3.49 -14.06
C VAL A 149 13.16 2.10 -14.51
N VAL A 150 12.31 1.09 -14.29
CA VAL A 150 12.53 -0.30 -14.72
C VAL A 150 12.57 -0.46 -16.24
N GLN A 151 11.99 0.49 -16.99
CA GLN A 151 12.03 0.54 -18.45
C GLN A 151 13.08 1.52 -18.99
N ALA A 152 13.19 2.70 -18.38
CA ALA A 152 14.13 3.73 -18.83
C ALA A 152 15.59 3.36 -18.51
N PHE A 153 15.84 2.77 -17.34
CA PHE A 153 17.16 2.39 -16.86
C PHE A 153 17.14 0.96 -16.29
N PRO A 154 16.89 -0.06 -17.11
CA PRO A 154 16.64 -1.43 -16.64
C PRO A 154 17.82 -2.05 -15.89
N ARG A 155 19.05 -1.56 -16.07
CA ARG A 155 20.26 -2.05 -15.39
C ARG A 155 20.63 -1.22 -14.14
N SER A 156 19.91 -0.14 -13.85
CA SER A 156 20.12 0.67 -12.63
C SER A 156 19.91 -0.14 -11.37
N ARG A 157 20.53 0.28 -10.26
CA ARG A 157 20.45 -0.43 -8.98
C ARG A 157 19.00 -0.45 -8.50
N VAL A 158 18.31 0.69 -8.59
CA VAL A 158 16.89 0.82 -8.24
C VAL A 158 15.99 -0.10 -9.06
N ALA A 159 16.22 -0.24 -10.38
CA ALA A 159 15.44 -1.14 -11.21
C ALA A 159 15.63 -2.62 -10.82
N GLN A 160 16.86 -3.02 -10.47
CA GLN A 160 17.13 -4.39 -9.99
C GLN A 160 16.50 -4.65 -8.61
N VAL A 161 16.46 -3.65 -7.73
CA VAL A 161 15.75 -3.76 -6.45
C VAL A 161 14.25 -3.92 -6.68
N PHE A 162 13.62 -3.12 -7.54
CA PHE A 162 12.19 -3.27 -7.84
C PHE A 162 11.85 -4.67 -8.39
N ARG A 163 12.68 -5.23 -9.27
CA ARG A 163 12.48 -6.62 -9.75
C ARG A 163 12.61 -7.65 -8.63
N SER A 164 13.57 -7.46 -7.72
CA SER A 164 13.73 -8.36 -6.57
C SER A 164 12.55 -8.25 -5.61
N LEU A 165 12.01 -7.05 -5.39
CA LEU A 165 10.82 -6.82 -4.58
C LEU A 165 9.58 -7.47 -5.21
N ALA A 166 9.39 -7.34 -6.52
CA ALA A 166 8.30 -8.00 -7.24
C ALA A 166 8.33 -9.53 -7.04
N LYS A 167 9.50 -10.17 -7.25
CA LYS A 167 9.69 -11.60 -6.98
C LYS A 167 9.39 -11.98 -5.53
N LYS A 168 9.72 -11.11 -4.57
CA LYS A 168 9.41 -11.36 -3.15
C LYS A 168 7.90 -11.31 -2.89
N ILE A 169 7.17 -10.39 -3.52
CA ILE A 169 5.71 -10.28 -3.40
C ILE A 169 5.02 -11.54 -3.94
N GLU A 170 5.51 -12.12 -5.04
CA GLU A 170 4.99 -13.38 -5.60
C GLU A 170 5.06 -14.56 -4.61
N THR A 171 5.94 -14.49 -3.61
CA THR A 171 6.09 -15.54 -2.58
C THR A 171 5.23 -15.31 -1.33
N TRP A 172 4.48 -14.20 -1.26
CA TRP A 172 3.65 -13.92 -0.10
C TRP A 172 2.48 -14.91 -0.01
N PRO A 173 2.06 -15.27 1.22
CA PRO A 173 0.95 -16.18 1.40
C PRO A 173 -0.31 -15.57 0.77
N GLN A 174 -0.93 -16.32 -0.14
CA GLN A 174 -2.19 -15.93 -0.73
C GLN A 174 -3.30 -16.11 0.32
N PRO A 175 -4.22 -15.14 0.47
CA PRO A 175 -5.36 -15.29 1.35
C PRO A 175 -6.18 -16.53 0.95
N SER A 176 -6.47 -17.41 1.91
CA SER A 176 -7.30 -18.60 1.69
C SER A 176 -8.75 -18.18 1.45
N GLY A 177 -9.24 -18.25 0.21
CA GLY A 177 -10.63 -17.98 -0.16
C GLY A 177 -10.86 -18.17 -1.65
N ALA A 178 -11.91 -18.90 -2.03
CA ALA A 178 -12.25 -19.16 -3.42
C ALA A 178 -12.81 -17.89 -4.08
N ASN A 179 -12.15 -17.46 -5.17
CA ASN A 179 -12.56 -16.43 -6.14
C ASN A 179 -12.68 -14.98 -5.64
N GLY A 180 -11.97 -14.06 -6.31
CA GLY A 180 -12.25 -12.61 -6.28
C GLY A 180 -11.48 -11.77 -5.25
N GLN A 181 -10.13 -11.79 -5.24
CA GLN A 181 -9.33 -10.96 -4.30
C GLN A 181 -9.66 -9.46 -4.36
N VAL A 182 -9.88 -8.95 -5.57
CA VAL A 182 -10.30 -7.56 -5.82
C VAL A 182 -11.73 -7.33 -5.34
N GLN A 183 -12.63 -8.30 -5.53
CA GLN A 183 -14.00 -8.21 -5.04
C GLN A 183 -14.03 -8.11 -3.51
N PHE A 184 -13.28 -8.96 -2.81
CA PHE A 184 -13.13 -8.87 -1.35
C PHE A 184 -12.55 -7.54 -0.88
N PHE A 185 -11.60 -6.98 -1.63
CA PHE A 185 -11.09 -5.65 -1.35
C PHE A 185 -12.19 -4.59 -1.43
N VAL A 186 -13.04 -4.61 -2.47
CA VAL A 186 -14.14 -3.66 -2.64
C VAL A 186 -15.22 -3.84 -1.58
N GLU A 187 -15.61 -5.09 -1.29
CA GLU A 187 -16.58 -5.39 -0.23
C GLU A 187 -16.10 -4.89 1.13
N ARG A 188 -14.81 -5.09 1.45
CA ARG A 188 -14.19 -4.54 2.66
C ARG A 188 -14.17 -3.02 2.64
N LEU A 189 -13.79 -2.41 1.54
CA LEU A 189 -13.74 -0.95 1.40
C LEU A 189 -15.11 -0.33 1.69
N ILE A 190 -16.17 -0.90 1.12
CA ILE A 190 -17.54 -0.41 1.31
C ILE A 190 -18.02 -0.66 2.74
N LYS A 191 -17.77 -1.86 3.29
CA LYS A 191 -18.07 -2.16 4.70
C LYS A 191 -17.43 -1.13 5.65
N TYR A 192 -16.15 -0.84 5.44
CA TYR A 192 -15.40 0.08 6.30
C TYR A 192 -15.81 1.54 6.11
N SER A 193 -16.32 1.88 4.94
CA SER A 193 -16.95 3.17 4.68
C SER A 193 -18.26 3.33 5.48
N ASN A 194 -19.04 2.26 5.63
CA ASN A 194 -20.31 2.28 6.38
C ASN A 194 -20.13 2.25 7.90
N ASP A 195 -19.16 1.48 8.43
CA ASP A 195 -18.84 1.43 9.87
C ASP A 195 -18.51 2.84 10.43
N TYR A 196 -18.01 3.75 9.57
CA TYR A 196 -17.72 5.14 9.94
C TYR A 196 -18.96 6.04 9.94
N GLY A 197 -19.95 5.78 9.07
CA GLY A 197 -21.20 6.56 9.02
C GLY A 197 -22.04 6.41 10.29
N GLU A 198 -22.00 5.24 10.93
CA GLU A 198 -22.71 4.99 12.21
C GLU A 198 -21.99 5.52 13.44
N MET A 199 -20.67 5.74 13.40
CA MET A 199 -19.91 6.32 14.53
C MET A 199 -19.99 7.85 14.62
N VAL A 200 -20.54 8.52 13.60
CA VAL A 200 -20.60 9.99 13.48
C VAL A 200 -22.03 10.53 13.68
N LEU A 201 -23.00 9.67 14.04
CA LEU A 201 -24.37 10.03 14.45
C LEU A 201 -24.63 9.59 15.90
#